data_AF-A0A3D5XBX0-F1
#
_entry.id   AF-A0A3D5XBX0-F1
#
_cell.length_a   1.000
_cell.length_b   1.000
_cell.length_c   1.000
_cell.angle_alpha   90.00
_cell.angle_beta   90.00
_cell.angle_gamma   90.00
#
_symmetry.space_group_name_H-M   'P 1'
#
loop_
_entity.id
_entity.type
_entity.pdbx_description
1 polymer ?
#
loop_
_entity_poly.entity_id
_entity_poly.type
_entity_poly.pdbx_seq_one_letter_code
_entity_poly.pdbx_strand_id
1 'polypeptide(L)'
;EQDGEVAGDLLVVGTRLPMVDQAGNQLNGLILDVKDDHVVMDFNHPLAGEDLHFKGKIEGICEATAEELAHGHVHNPENDHGEGCC
;
A
#
# COMPACT_ATOMS: atom_id res chain seq x y z
N GLU A 1 11.25 16.64 24.26
CA GLU A 1 12.22 16.15 23.27
C GLU A 1 12.42 14.68 23.58
N GLN A 2 11.81 13.80 22.81
CA GLN A 2 12.09 12.38 22.94
C GLN A 2 13.41 12.20 22.23
N ASP A 3 14.48 12.02 23.01
CA ASP A 3 15.78 11.59 22.50
C ASP A 3 15.50 10.44 21.54
N GLY A 4 15.89 10.65 20.28
CA GLY A 4 15.78 9.65 19.23
C GLY A 4 16.77 8.56 19.53
N GLU A 5 16.47 7.75 20.54
CA GLU A 5 17.16 6.50 20.80
C GLU A 5 16.85 5.64 19.58
N VAL A 6 17.80 5.66 18.65
CA VAL A 6 17.73 4.88 17.43
C VAL A 6 17.65 3.44 17.88
N ALA A 7 16.45 2.85 17.86
CA ALA A 7 16.26 1.47 18.21
C ALA A 7 17.05 0.64 17.19
N GLY A 8 18.27 0.26 17.56
CA GLY A 8 19.23 -0.41 16.67
C GLY A 8 18.69 -1.71 16.06
N ASP A 9 17.67 -2.29 16.71
CA ASP A 9 16.96 -3.47 16.21
C ASP A 9 15.94 -3.17 15.09
N LEU A 10 15.48 -1.93 14.93
CA LEU A 10 14.53 -1.55 13.87
C LEU A 10 15.22 -1.10 12.58
N LEU A 11 16.43 -0.52 12.65
CA LEU A 11 17.21 -0.11 11.48
C LEU A 11 18.12 -1.24 10.99
N VAL A 12 17.50 -2.38 10.66
CA VAL A 12 18.18 -3.51 10.05
C VAL A 12 17.79 -3.59 8.58
N VAL A 13 18.76 -3.80 7.70
CA VAL A 13 18.53 -4.03 6.27
C VAL A 13 17.55 -5.20 6.10
N GLY A 14 16.49 -4.98 5.32
CA GLY A 14 15.40 -5.95 5.12
C GLY A 14 14.19 -5.78 6.05
N THR A 15 14.24 -4.89 7.04
CA THR A 15 13.08 -4.54 7.86
C THR A 15 12.13 -3.63 7.08
N ARG A 16 10.82 -3.87 7.22
CA ARG A 16 9.77 -3.00 6.67
C ARG A 16 9.28 -2.05 7.76
N LEU A 17 9.32 -0.76 7.46
CA LEU A 17 8.86 0.29 8.36
C LEU A 17 7.60 0.95 7.78
N PRO A 18 6.47 0.95 8.50
CA PRO A 18 5.34 1.79 8.15
C PRO A 18 5.69 3.25 8.45
N MET A 19 5.54 4.10 7.45
CA MET A 19 5.78 5.55 7.51
C MET A 19 4.53 6.30 7.08
N VAL A 20 4.44 7.57 7.48
CA VAL A 20 3.34 8.45 7.08
C VAL A 20 3.92 9.62 6.30
N ASP A 21 3.37 9.89 5.12
CA ASP A 21 3.76 11.05 4.32
C ASP A 21 3.10 12.35 4.84
N GLN A 22 3.41 13.49 4.21
CA GLN A 22 2.84 14.79 4.58
C GLN A 22 1.32 14.88 4.36
N ALA A 23 0.75 13.98 3.55
CA ALA A 23 -0.67 13.90 3.25
C ALA A 23 -1.42 12.91 4.17
N GLY A 24 -0.71 12.24 5.10
CA GLY A 24 -1.30 11.27 6.02
C GLY A 24 -1.41 9.85 5.46
N ASN A 25 -0.85 9.57 4.28
CA ASN A 25 -0.90 8.23 3.70
C ASN A 25 0.15 7.34 4.36
N GLN A 26 -0.24 6.10 4.67
CA GLN A 26 0.66 5.08 5.18
C GLN A 26 1.44 4.43 4.03
N LEU A 27 2.76 4.59 4.05
CA LEU A 27 3.69 3.99 3.10
C LEU A 27 4.53 2.94 3.82
N ASN A 28 4.66 1.76 3.22
CA ASN A 28 5.56 0.72 3.73
C ASN A 28 6.89 0.83 2.99
N GLY A 29 7.94 1.25 3.70
CA GLY A 29 9.29 1.32 3.14
C GLY A 29 10.14 0.12 3.57
N LEU A 30 10.87 -0.47 2.63
CA LEU A 30 11.87 -1.50 2.90
C LEU A 30 13.25 -0.85 3.07
N ILE A 31 13.98 -1.18 4.13
CA ILE A 31 15.36 -0.69 4.31
C ILE A 31 16.30 -1.46 3.38
N LEU A 32 16.92 -0.75 2.43
CA LEU A 32 17.94 -1.31 1.53
C LEU A 32 19.35 -1.18 2.11
N ASP A 33 19.66 -0.05 2.75
CA ASP A 33 20.98 0.24 3.31
C ASP A 33 20.88 1.25 4.46
N VAL A 34 21.74 1.13 5.47
CA VAL A 34 21.78 2.01 6.64
C VAL A 34 23.18 2.60 6.74
N LYS A 35 23.27 3.93 6.58
CA LYS A 35 24.52 4.69 6.74
C LYS A 35 24.46 5.54 8.00
N ASP A 36 25.61 6.10 8.37
CA ASP A 36 25.77 6.87 9.61
C ASP A 36 24.90 8.14 9.66
N ASP A 37 24.57 8.72 8.50
CA ASP A 37 23.83 9.97 8.36
C ASP A 37 22.43 9.82 7.73
N HIS A 38 22.20 8.75 6.95
CA HIS A 38 20.92 8.50 6.28
C HIS A 38 20.66 7.01 6.03
N VAL A 39 19.38 6.68 5.87
CA VAL A 39 18.92 5.32 5.51
C VAL A 39 18.39 5.35 4.09
N VAL A 40 18.81 4.38 3.27
CA VAL A 40 18.27 4.16 1.92
C VAL A 40 17.08 3.22 2.04
N MET A 41 15.91 3.70 1.60
CA MET A 41 14.66 2.95 1.67
C MET A 41 14.02 2.82 0.29
N ASP A 42 13.37 1.68 0.06
CA ASP A 42 12.56 1.42 -1.12
C ASP A 42 11.07 1.45 -0.76
N PHE A 43 10.32 2.32 -1.45
CA PHE A 43 8.87 2.46 -1.31
C PHE A 43 8.11 1.94 -2.54
N ASN A 44 8.83 1.31 -3.47
CA ASN A 44 8.20 0.74 -4.64
C ASN A 44 7.25 -0.39 -4.24
N HIS A 45 6.14 -0.49 -4.95
CA HIS A 45 5.26 -1.65 -4.83
C HIS A 45 6.06 -2.92 -5.13
N PRO A 46 5.80 -4.07 -4.50
CA PRO A 46 6.51 -5.34 -4.77
C PRO A 46 6.52 -5.83 -6.22
N LEU A 47 5.74 -5.19 -7.10
CA LEU A 47 5.60 -5.50 -8.52
C LEU A 47 6.10 -4.35 -9.43
N ALA A 48 6.68 -3.30 -8.85
CA ALA A 48 7.19 -2.18 -9.62
C ALA A 48 8.47 -2.61 -10.35
N GLY A 49 8.50 -2.41 -11.66
CA GLY A 49 9.63 -2.79 -12.51
C GLY A 49 9.60 -4.24 -13.01
N GLU A 50 8.60 -5.02 -12.62
CA GLU A 50 8.37 -6.37 -13.15
C GLU A 50 7.35 -6.34 -14.29
N ASP A 51 7.61 -7.10 -15.36
CA ASP A 51 6.65 -7.29 -16.46
C ASP A 51 5.53 -8.23 -16.02
N LEU A 52 4.32 -7.68 -15.82
CA LEU A 52 3.19 -8.47 -15.37
C LEU A 52 2.50 -9.19 -16.54
N HIS A 53 2.71 -10.50 -16.63
CA HIS A 53 2.03 -11.37 -17.59
C HIS A 53 0.72 -11.92 -17.02
N PHE A 54 -0.41 -11.33 -17.44
CA PHE A 54 -1.73 -11.79 -17.04
C PHE A 54 -2.38 -12.68 -18.10
N LYS A 55 -3.06 -13.73 -17.64
CA LYS A 55 -4.01 -14.51 -18.44
C LYS A 55 -5.38 -14.41 -17.79
N GLY A 56 -6.23 -13.56 -18.34
CA GLY A 56 -7.61 -13.39 -17.90
C GLY A 56 -8.60 -14.01 -18.90
N LYS A 57 -9.79 -14.36 -18.40
CA LYS A 57 -10.97 -14.65 -19.21
C LYS A 57 -12.09 -13.73 -18.75
N ILE A 58 -12.84 -13.16 -19.70
CA ILE A 58 -14.02 -12.35 -19.41
C ILE A 58 -15.15 -13.32 -19.03
N GLU A 59 -15.60 -13.25 -17.77
CA GLU A 59 -16.72 -14.07 -17.29
C GLU A 59 -18.08 -13.39 -17.50
N GLY A 60 -18.13 -12.06 -17.59
CA GLY A 60 -19.37 -11.31 -17.80
C GLY A 60 -19.13 -9.82 -18.03
N ILE A 61 -20.15 -9.16 -18.58
CA ILE A 61 -20.20 -7.71 -18.80
C ILE A 61 -21.58 -7.23 -18.33
N CYS A 62 -21.61 -6.22 -17.48
CA CYS A 62 -22.85 -5.55 -17.05
C CYS A 62 -22.64 -4.04 -17.07
N GLU A 63 -23.74 -3.30 -17.26
CA GLU A 63 -23.74 -1.85 -17.10
C GLU A 63 -23.63 -1.50 -15.62
N ALA A 64 -22.74 -0.57 -15.27
CA ALA A 64 -22.59 -0.10 -13.91
C ALA A 64 -23.84 0.69 -13.49
N THR A 65 -24.28 0.47 -12.25
CA THR A 65 -25.38 1.25 -11.66
C THR A 65 -24.95 2.69 -11.36
N ALA A 66 -25.92 3.58 -11.13
CA ALA A 66 -25.63 4.98 -10.82
C ALA A 66 -24.79 5.16 -9.54
N GLU A 67 -24.94 4.24 -8.58
CA GLU A 67 -24.19 4.25 -7.32
C GLU A 67 -22.74 3.78 -7.52
N GLU A 68 -22.52 2.71 -8.28
CA GLU A 68 -21.18 2.19 -8.59
C GLU A 68 -20.36 3.20 -9.40
N LEU A 69 -21.00 3.93 -10.32
CA LEU A 69 -20.37 5.03 -11.04
C LEU A 69 -19.98 6.19 -10.12
N ALA A 70 -20.79 6.50 -9.10
CA ALA A 70 -20.49 7.56 -8.15
C ALA A 70 -19.34 7.18 -7.19
N HIS A 71 -19.24 5.89 -6.81
CA HIS A 71 -18.23 5.39 -5.89
C HIS A 71 -16.93 4.91 -6.57
N GLY A 72 -16.96 4.68 -7.88
CA GLY A 72 -15.79 4.27 -8.67
C GLY A 72 -15.36 2.81 -8.47
N HIS A 73 -16.21 1.99 -7.85
CA HIS A 73 -15.98 0.56 -7.66
C HIS A 73 -17.31 -0.23 -7.70
N VAL A 74 -17.22 -1.51 -8.04
CA VAL A 74 -18.38 -2.43 -8.08
C VAL A 74 -18.90 -2.65 -6.67
N HIS A 75 -20.21 -2.60 -6.49
CA HIS A 75 -20.86 -2.93 -5.22
C HIS A 75 -21.30 -4.39 -5.27
N ASN A 76 -20.83 -5.20 -4.31
CA ASN A 76 -21.35 -6.55 -4.17
C ASN A 76 -22.62 -6.50 -3.30
N PRO A 77 -23.80 -6.92 -3.80
CA PRO A 77 -25.04 -6.90 -3.02
C PRO A 77 -25.01 -7.79 -1.77
N GLU A 78 -24.05 -8.72 -1.65
CA GLU A 78 -23.91 -9.59 -0.48
C GLU A 78 -23.22 -8.94 0.73
N ASN A 79 -22.62 -7.75 0.58
CA ASN A 79 -21.91 -7.04 1.66
C ASN A 79 -22.52 -5.69 2.02
N ASP A 80 -23.82 -5.48 1.75
CA ASP A 80 -24.52 -4.24 2.10
C ASP A 80 -24.92 -4.19 3.59
N HIS A 81 -23.93 -4.42 4.45
CA HIS A 81 -23.96 -4.01 5.85
C HIS A 81 -23.01 -2.82 5.97
N GLY A 82 -23.60 -1.65 6.13
CA GLY A 82 -22.91 -0.37 6.23
C GLY A 82 -21.77 -0.35 7.25
N GLU A 83 -20.92 0.65 7.04
CA GLU A 83 -19.71 0.98 7.78
C GLU A 83 -18.44 0.26 7.29
N GLY A 84 -17.87 0.87 6.25
CA GLY A 84 -16.45 1.19 6.24
C GLY A 84 -15.48 0.03 5.99
N CYS A 85 -14.81 0.10 4.84
CA CYS A 85 -13.40 -0.23 4.67
C CYS A 85 -12.90 -1.48 5.42
N CYS A 86 -12.80 -2.60 4.70
CA CYS A 86 -11.61 -3.45 4.55
C CYS A 86 -11.95 -4.63 3.62
#